data_AF-A0A9D9IKV5-F1
#
_entry.id   AF-A0A9D9IKV5-F1
#
_cell.length_a   1.000
_cell.length_b   1.000
_cell.length_c   1.000
_cell.angle_alpha   90.00
_cell.angle_beta   90.00
_cell.angle_gamma   90.00
#
_symmetry.space_group_name_H-M   'P 1'
#
loop_
_entity.id
_entity.type
_entity.pdbx_description
1 polymer ?
#
loop_
_entity_poly.entity_id
_entity_poly.type
_entity_poly.pdbx_seq_one_letter_code
_entity_poly.pdbx_strand_id
1 'polypeptide(L)'
;MMAIVRSQNWFPSIFNDLFNDEWLGQRRQSTPAINVIENEKDYRIELAAPGMNKDDVKVSVDDDNEIVIAYEKKSENENKNEKKGTYLRREFSYSSFRQSFMLPDDVDRDNISAKVEHGVLTVDLPKKEATKEVPASKQIEIR
;
A
#
# COMPACT_ATOMS: atom_id res chain seq x y z
N MET A 1 -2.14 -37.41 12.38
CA MET A 1 -1.61 -36.16 12.96
C MET A 1 -2.29 -35.01 12.23
N MET A 2 -3.11 -34.21 12.92
CA MET A 2 -3.77 -33.05 12.31
C MET A 2 -2.71 -32.01 11.98
N ALA A 3 -2.67 -31.57 10.71
CA ALA A 3 -1.89 -30.43 10.30
C ALA A 3 -2.41 -29.20 11.06
N ILE A 4 -1.55 -28.62 11.90
CA ILE A 4 -1.80 -27.36 12.56
C ILE A 4 -1.70 -26.30 11.46
N VAL A 5 -2.85 -25.97 10.84
CA VAL A 5 -2.97 -24.76 10.05
C VAL A 5 -2.82 -23.61 11.04
N ARG A 6 -1.63 -23.01 11.09
CA ARG A 6 -1.37 -21.81 11.87
C ARG A 6 -2.21 -20.70 11.27
N SER A 7 -3.39 -20.48 11.85
CA SER A 7 -4.21 -19.29 11.67
C SER A 7 -3.32 -18.07 11.85
N GLN A 8 -3.00 -17.42 10.74
CA GLN A 8 -2.15 -16.25 10.66
C GLN A 8 -2.91 -15.05 11.26
N ASN A 9 -2.50 -14.63 12.45
CA ASN A 9 -3.18 -13.64 13.30
C ASN A 9 -2.87 -12.18 12.93
N TRP A 10 -2.27 -11.93 11.76
CA TRP A 10 -1.74 -10.61 11.39
C TRP A 10 -2.81 -9.72 10.75
N PHE A 11 -3.69 -10.27 9.90
CA PHE A 11 -4.73 -9.50 9.18
C PHE A 11 -5.70 -8.72 10.10
N PRO A 12 -6.24 -9.26 11.22
CA PRO A 12 -7.11 -8.48 12.09
C PRO A 12 -6.40 -7.32 12.79
N SER A 13 -5.09 -7.44 13.05
CA SER A 13 -4.32 -6.46 13.81
C SER A 13 -3.87 -5.28 12.96
N ILE A 14 -3.31 -5.50 11.77
CA ILE A 14 -2.99 -4.41 10.83
C ILE A 14 -4.23 -3.72 10.24
N PHE A 15 -5.35 -4.43 10.01
CA PHE A 15 -6.61 -3.77 9.66
C PHE A 15 -7.19 -3.01 10.86
N ASN A 16 -7.04 -3.52 12.09
CA ASN A 16 -7.35 -2.72 13.26
C ASN A 16 -6.46 -1.50 13.35
N ASP A 17 -5.14 -1.59 13.18
CA ASP A 17 -4.25 -0.42 13.28
C ASP A 17 -4.52 0.58 12.13
N LEU A 18 -4.89 0.11 10.93
CA LEU A 18 -5.42 0.94 9.84
C LEU A 18 -6.77 1.64 10.17
N PHE A 19 -7.62 1.06 11.02
CA PHE A 19 -8.96 1.58 11.34
C PHE A 19 -9.13 2.20 12.75
N ASN A 20 -8.29 1.84 13.72
CA ASN A 20 -8.31 2.24 15.13
C ASN A 20 -7.23 3.26 15.48
N ASP A 21 -6.10 3.29 14.76
CA ASP A 21 -5.03 4.20 15.12
C ASP A 21 -5.43 5.63 14.76
N GLU A 22 -4.87 6.59 15.49
CA GLU A 22 -4.99 8.05 15.36
C GLU A 22 -4.80 8.62 13.93
N TRP A 23 -4.55 7.75 12.95
CA TRP A 23 -4.45 7.99 11.52
C TRP A 23 -5.69 8.66 10.88
N LEU A 24 -6.91 8.35 11.35
CA LEU A 24 -8.14 9.03 10.91
C LEU A 24 -8.29 10.44 11.50
N GLY A 25 -7.56 10.76 12.57
CA GLY A 25 -7.64 12.03 13.31
C GLY A 25 -7.08 13.25 12.56
N GLN A 26 -6.33 13.03 11.48
CA GLN A 26 -5.79 14.09 10.61
C GLN A 26 -6.15 13.91 9.14
N ARG A 27 -7.38 13.47 8.81
CA ARG A 27 -7.88 13.64 7.44
C ARG A 27 -8.03 15.13 7.11
N ARG A 28 -6.95 15.76 6.65
CA ARG A 28 -7.04 17.02 5.90
C ARG A 28 -7.89 16.74 4.65
N GLN A 29 -8.69 17.71 4.20
CA GLN A 29 -9.60 17.60 3.04
C GLN A 29 -8.94 17.14 1.72
N SER A 30 -7.61 17.00 1.70
CA SER A 30 -6.76 16.65 0.54
C SER A 30 -6.27 15.19 0.52
N THR A 31 -6.63 14.37 1.50
CA THR A 31 -6.07 13.01 1.64
C THR A 31 -6.56 12.11 0.50
N PRO A 32 -5.68 11.47 -0.30
CA PRO A 32 -6.05 10.52 -1.34
C PRO A 32 -6.88 9.35 -0.78
N ALA A 33 -7.77 8.81 -1.61
CA ALA A 33 -8.52 7.60 -1.25
C ALA A 33 -7.63 6.37 -1.46
N ILE A 34 -7.71 5.40 -0.53
CA ILE A 34 -6.93 4.16 -0.57
C ILE A 34 -7.85 2.95 -0.46
N ASN A 35 -7.63 1.94 -1.30
CA ASN A 35 -8.16 0.59 -1.17
C ASN A 35 -7.03 -0.40 -0.93
N VAL A 36 -7.32 -1.46 -0.16
CA VAL A 36 -6.43 -2.60 0.04
C VAL A 36 -7.23 -3.87 -0.22
N ILE A 37 -6.72 -4.72 -1.10
CA ILE A 37 -7.39 -5.95 -1.56
C ILE A 37 -6.42 -7.12 -1.33
N GLU A 38 -6.94 -8.22 -0.80
CA GLU A 38 -6.23 -9.50 -0.72
C GLU A 38 -6.90 -10.51 -1.66
N ASN A 39 -6.08 -11.21 -2.44
CA ASN A 39 -6.47 -12.38 -3.20
C ASN A 39 -5.63 -13.59 -2.76
N GLU A 40 -5.92 -14.78 -3.31
CA GLU A 40 -5.14 -15.99 -3.04
C GLU A 40 -3.66 -15.88 -3.44
N LYS A 41 -3.36 -15.04 -4.45
CA LYS A 41 -2.02 -14.95 -5.07
C LYS A 41 -1.25 -13.68 -4.72
N ASP A 42 -1.94 -12.61 -4.33
CA ASP A 42 -1.35 -11.29 -4.17
C ASP A 42 -2.14 -10.44 -3.18
N TYR A 43 -1.49 -9.38 -2.72
CA TYR A 43 -2.13 -8.20 -2.15
C TYR A 43 -2.03 -7.05 -3.16
N ARG A 44 -3.05 -6.20 -3.19
CA ARG A 44 -3.08 -5.01 -4.03
C ARG A 44 -3.45 -3.79 -3.21
N ILE A 45 -2.66 -2.73 -3.35
CA ILE A 45 -2.96 -1.40 -2.79
C ILE A 45 -3.30 -0.47 -3.94
N GLU A 46 -4.43 0.22 -3.85
CA GLU A 46 -4.84 1.22 -4.82
C GLU A 46 -4.94 2.58 -4.14
N LEU A 47 -4.31 3.61 -4.72
CA LEU A 47 -4.39 4.97 -4.23
C LEU A 47 -4.84 5.88 -5.36
N ALA A 48 -5.97 6.55 -5.17
CA ALA A 48 -6.55 7.45 -6.17
C ALA A 48 -6.25 8.92 -5.82
N ALA A 49 -5.56 9.62 -6.72
CA ALA A 49 -5.40 11.06 -6.66
C ALA A 49 -5.52 11.69 -8.08
N PRO A 50 -6.50 12.60 -8.30
CA PRO A 50 -6.71 13.20 -9.61
C PRO A 50 -5.47 13.91 -10.18
N GLY A 51 -5.14 13.57 -11.43
CA GLY A 51 -3.99 14.16 -12.14
C GLY A 51 -2.63 13.84 -11.51
N MET A 52 -2.54 12.71 -10.79
CA MET A 52 -1.29 12.13 -10.32
C MET A 52 -0.50 11.60 -11.52
N ASN A 53 0.77 11.98 -11.59
CA ASN A 53 1.73 11.38 -12.51
C ASN A 53 2.70 10.48 -11.74
N LYS A 54 3.42 9.63 -12.49
CA LYS A 54 4.45 8.75 -11.93
C LYS A 54 5.53 9.52 -11.15
N ASP A 55 5.88 10.72 -11.62
CA ASP A 55 6.94 11.55 -11.02
C ASP A 55 6.52 12.19 -9.69
N ASP A 56 5.21 12.23 -9.40
CA ASP A 56 4.67 12.79 -8.16
C ASP A 56 4.65 11.77 -7.02
N VAL A 57 4.91 10.49 -7.30
CA VAL A 57 4.77 9.37 -6.35
C VAL A 57 6.11 8.64 -6.17
N LYS A 58 6.41 8.30 -4.93
CA LYS A 58 7.50 7.42 -4.55
C LYS A 58 6.96 6.27 -3.71
N VAL A 59 7.32 5.05 -4.09
CA VAL A 59 7.03 3.82 -3.33
C VAL A 59 8.36 3.23 -2.91
N SER A 60 8.52 2.93 -1.62
CA SER A 60 9.71 2.25 -1.07
C SER A 60 9.30 1.19 -0.06
N VAL A 61 10.17 0.22 0.16
CA VAL A 61 10.07 -0.72 1.28
C VAL A 61 11.22 -0.41 2.23
N ASP A 62 10.90 -0.12 3.49
CA ASP A 62 11.86 0.23 4.52
C ASP A 62 12.35 -1.05 5.25
N ASP A 63 13.43 -0.93 6.03
CA ASP A 63 14.09 -2.06 6.72
C ASP A 63 13.16 -2.78 7.73
N ASP A 64 12.19 -2.06 8.28
CA ASP A 64 11.17 -2.56 9.20
C ASP A 64 10.04 -3.36 8.51
N ASN A 65 10.24 -3.71 7.24
CA ASN A 65 9.26 -4.41 6.41
C ASN A 65 7.97 -3.61 6.21
N GLU A 66 8.07 -2.28 6.12
CA GLU A 66 6.95 -1.41 5.79
C GLU A 66 7.04 -0.93 4.36
N ILE A 67 5.92 -0.97 3.62
CA ILE A 67 5.78 -0.27 2.36
C ILE A 67 5.34 1.16 2.62
N VAL A 68 6.15 2.11 2.14
CA VAL A 68 5.92 3.55 2.26
C VAL A 68 5.53 4.11 0.91
N ILE A 69 4.34 4.71 0.84
CA ILE A 69 3.82 5.43 -0.31
C ILE A 69 3.85 6.92 0.02
N ALA A 70 4.70 7.67 -0.68
CA ALA A 70 4.77 9.12 -0.60
C ALA A 70 4.28 9.73 -1.92
N TYR A 71 3.44 10.74 -1.83
CA TYR A 71 2.96 11.53 -2.96
C TYR A 71 3.20 13.01 -2.65
N GLU A 72 3.84 13.74 -3.54
CA GLU A 72 4.04 15.17 -3.39
C GLU A 72 3.71 15.87 -4.70
N LYS A 73 2.59 16.58 -4.71
CA LYS A 73 2.30 17.52 -5.80
C LYS A 73 3.01 18.83 -5.50
N LYS A 74 4.06 19.14 -6.27
CA LYS A 74 4.70 20.46 -6.21
C LYS A 74 3.64 21.51 -6.50
N SER A 75 3.26 22.25 -5.46
CA SER A 75 2.47 23.46 -5.63
C SER A 75 3.35 24.43 -6.40
N GLU A 76 3.04 24.64 -7.68
CA GLU A 76 3.66 25.71 -8.44
C GLU A 76 3.39 27.00 -7.65
N ASN A 77 4.44 27.56 -7.06
CA ASN A 77 4.39 28.71 -6.15
C ASN A 77 3.43 29.79 -6.67
N GLU A 78 2.20 29.80 -6.14
CA GLU A 78 1.20 30.84 -6.42
C GLU A 78 1.63 32.21 -5.86
N ASN A 79 2.66 32.24 -5.01
CA ASN A 79 3.11 33.45 -4.32
C ASN A 79 4.07 34.35 -5.11
N LYS A 80 4.25 34.19 -6.43
CA LYS A 80 5.21 35.03 -7.21
C LYS A 80 4.75 35.55 -8.57
N ASN A 81 3.49 35.37 -8.96
CA ASN A 81 2.99 36.00 -10.18
C ASN A 81 1.67 36.72 -9.89
N GLU A 82 1.75 38.04 -9.65
CA GLU A 82 0.63 38.98 -9.56
C GLU A 82 -0.31 38.97 -10.80
N LYS A 83 -0.03 38.14 -11.80
CA LYS A 83 -0.78 37.99 -13.07
C LYS A 83 -1.73 36.78 -13.10
N LYS A 84 -1.67 35.85 -12.14
CA LYS A 84 -2.65 34.75 -12.01
C LYS A 84 -3.72 35.24 -11.04
N GLY A 85 -4.92 35.55 -11.55
CA GLY A 85 -5.98 36.20 -10.78
C GLY A 85 -6.33 35.53 -9.45
N THR A 86 -7.04 36.25 -8.58
CA THR A 86 -7.41 35.79 -7.23
C THR A 86 -8.44 34.67 -7.28
N TYR A 87 -8.20 33.58 -6.54
CA TYR A 87 -9.22 32.56 -6.32
C TYR A 87 -10.42 33.14 -5.57
N LEU A 88 -11.61 33.12 -6.19
CA LEU A 88 -12.87 33.45 -5.50
C LEU A 88 -13.37 32.31 -4.60
N ARG A 89 -13.02 31.06 -4.96
CA ARG A 89 -13.32 29.84 -4.21
C ARG A 89 -12.36 28.74 -4.65
N ARG A 90 -11.80 27.99 -3.70
CA ARG A 90 -10.88 26.85 -3.93
C ARG A 90 -11.33 25.69 -3.07
N GLU A 91 -11.81 24.62 -3.70
CA GLU A 91 -12.40 23.46 -3.00
C GLU A 91 -11.44 22.27 -2.90
N PHE A 92 -10.42 22.25 -3.75
CA PHE A 92 -9.36 21.26 -3.71
C PHE A 92 -8.00 21.93 -3.60
N SER A 93 -7.16 21.32 -2.79
CA SER A 93 -5.72 21.52 -2.79
C SER A 93 -5.11 20.14 -2.73
N TYR A 94 -4.00 19.92 -3.43
CA TYR A 94 -3.27 18.66 -3.36
C TYR A 94 -1.95 18.99 -2.66
N SER A 95 -1.79 18.43 -1.47
CA SER A 95 -0.60 18.59 -0.64
C SER A 95 0.20 17.30 -0.60
N SER A 96 1.35 17.32 0.07
CA SER A 96 2.12 16.11 0.34
C SER A 96 1.31 15.10 1.15
N PHE A 97 1.35 13.85 0.72
CA PHE A 97 0.76 12.69 1.37
C PHE A 97 1.87 11.66 1.60
N ARG A 98 1.90 11.03 2.78
CA ARG A 98 2.80 9.92 3.08
C ARG A 98 2.06 8.92 3.93
N GLN A 99 2.12 7.66 3.53
CA GLN A 99 1.52 6.55 4.24
C GLN A 99 2.48 5.37 4.29
N SER A 100 2.57 4.70 5.43
CA SER A 100 3.23 3.40 5.54
C SER A 100 2.23 2.30 5.85
N PHE A 101 2.53 1.09 5.38
CA PHE A 101 1.78 -0.13 5.66
C PHE A 101 2.76 -1.23 5.99
N MET A 102 2.51 -2.00 7.04
CA MET A 102 3.35 -3.16 7.34
C MET A 102 3.11 -4.26 6.31
N LEU A 103 4.18 -4.80 5.74
CA LEU A 103 4.10 -5.88 4.77
C LEU A 103 3.94 -7.24 5.46
N PRO A 104 3.07 -8.11 4.94
CA PRO A 104 2.98 -9.51 5.36
C PRO A 104 4.32 -10.25 5.14
N ASP A 105 4.59 -11.27 5.97
CA ASP A 105 5.78 -12.12 5.82
C ASP A 105 5.76 -12.98 4.55
N ASP A 106 4.58 -13.29 4.05
CA ASP A 106 4.35 -14.06 2.84
C ASP A 106 4.42 -13.23 1.57
N VAL A 107 4.73 -11.93 1.62
CA VAL A 107 4.96 -11.12 0.41
C VAL A 107 6.36 -11.36 -0.15
N ASP A 108 6.43 -11.60 -1.45
CA ASP A 108 7.66 -11.64 -2.23
C ASP A 108 8.12 -10.21 -2.55
N ARG A 109 9.11 -9.75 -1.79
CA ARG A 109 9.62 -8.37 -1.85
C ARG A 109 10.35 -8.06 -3.15
N ASP A 110 10.93 -9.07 -3.79
CA ASP A 110 11.73 -8.88 -5.00
C ASP A 110 10.86 -8.65 -6.23
N ASN A 111 9.59 -9.06 -6.17
CA ASN A 111 8.62 -8.98 -7.26
C ASN A 111 7.51 -7.95 -7.04
N ILE A 112 7.69 -7.01 -6.10
CA ILE A 112 6.75 -5.90 -5.92
C ILE A 112 6.79 -5.00 -7.16
N SER A 113 5.60 -4.64 -7.66
CA SER A 113 5.48 -3.73 -8.80
C SER A 113 4.47 -2.62 -8.53
N ALA A 114 4.68 -1.46 -9.15
CA ALA A 114 3.79 -0.32 -9.01
C ALA A 114 3.57 0.36 -10.36
N LYS A 115 2.34 0.77 -10.62
CA LYS A 115 1.94 1.49 -11.83
C LYS A 115 1.02 2.66 -11.49
N VAL A 116 1.12 3.74 -12.26
CA VAL A 116 0.17 4.86 -12.20
C VAL A 116 -0.57 4.91 -13.53
N GLU A 117 -1.89 4.82 -13.47
CA GLU A 117 -2.75 4.85 -14.65
C GLU A 117 -4.02 5.66 -14.32
N HIS A 118 -4.37 6.62 -15.17
CA HIS A 118 -5.56 7.47 -15.00
C HIS A 118 -5.70 8.16 -13.62
N GLY A 119 -4.58 8.52 -12.98
CA GLY A 119 -4.56 9.13 -11.65
C GLY A 119 -4.77 8.15 -10.50
N VAL A 120 -4.59 6.85 -10.74
CA VAL A 120 -4.62 5.81 -9.72
C VAL A 120 -3.27 5.11 -9.70
N LEU A 121 -2.64 5.08 -8.53
CA LEU A 121 -1.50 4.23 -8.23
C LEU A 121 -2.02 2.84 -7.85
N THR A 122 -1.54 1.81 -8.53
CA THR A 122 -1.74 0.40 -8.16
C THR A 122 -0.40 -0.19 -7.77
N VAL A 123 -0.31 -0.76 -6.57
CA VAL A 123 0.85 -1.52 -6.10
C VAL A 123 0.45 -2.98 -5.96
N ASP A 124 1.11 -3.85 -6.70
CA ASP A 124 0.93 -5.30 -6.65
C ASP A 124 2.03 -5.92 -5.78
N LEU A 125 1.61 -6.66 -4.75
CA LEU A 125 2.43 -7.30 -3.75
C LEU A 125 2.22 -8.82 -3.85
N PRO A 126 2.95 -9.53 -4.72
CA PRO A 126 2.75 -10.95 -4.91
C PRO A 126 3.07 -11.74 -3.64
N LYS A 127 2.30 -12.80 -3.38
CA LYS A 127 2.61 -13.75 -2.32
C LYS A 127 3.74 -14.67 -2.78
N LYS A 128 4.63 -15.04 -1.88
CA LYS A 128 5.64 -16.09 -2.06
C LYS A 128 4.89 -17.37 -2.39
N GLU A 129 5.32 -18.07 -3.43
CA GLU A 129 4.83 -19.43 -3.65
C GLU A 129 5.17 -20.24 -2.40
N ALA A 130 4.14 -20.84 -1.78
CA ALA A 130 4.37 -21.80 -0.72
C ALA A 130 5.26 -22.89 -1.30
N THR A 131 6.53 -22.90 -0.91
CA THR A 131 7.41 -24.04 -1.13
C THR A 131 6.62 -25.23 -0.61
N LYS A 132 6.10 -26.06 -1.53
CA LYS A 132 5.38 -27.28 -1.18
C LYS A 132 6.33 -28.04 -0.29
N GLU A 133 6.10 -28.01 1.02
CA GLU A 133 6.83 -28.85 1.94
C GLU A 133 6.60 -30.28 1.44
N VAL A 134 7.63 -30.85 0.84
CA VAL A 134 7.64 -32.26 0.49
C VAL A 134 7.36 -32.97 1.80
N PRO A 135 6.24 -33.71 1.93
CA PRO A 135 5.87 -34.29 3.21
C PRO A 135 7.03 -35.15 3.70
N ALA A 136 7.65 -34.73 4.80
CA ALA A 136 8.79 -35.37 5.44
C ALA A 136 8.34 -36.64 6.18
N SER A 137 7.75 -37.59 5.46
CA SER A 137 7.61 -38.98 5.93
C SER A 137 7.15 -39.86 4.78
N LYS A 138 8.09 -40.55 4.12
CA LYS A 138 7.77 -41.79 3.40
C LYS A 138 7.74 -42.91 4.45
N GLN A 139 6.55 -43.41 4.75
CA GLN A 139 6.39 -44.62 5.53
C GLN A 139 6.77 -45.81 4.63
N ILE A 140 7.74 -46.62 5.05
CA ILE A 140 8.15 -47.84 4.33
C ILE A 140 7.43 -49.01 4.99
N GLU A 141 6.65 -49.77 4.21
CA GLU A 141 6.03 -51.02 4.66
C GLU A 141 7.08 -52.13 4.78
N ILE A 142 7.04 -52.87 5.90
CA ILE A 142 7.90 -54.03 6.14
C ILE A 142 7.19 -55.27 5.59
N ARG A 143 7.90 -56.06 4.76
CA ARG A 143 7.47 -57.40 4.31
C ARG A 143 8.01 -58.48 5.23
#